data_AF-A0A2H5B3G9-F1
#
_entry.id   AF-A0A2H5B3G9-F1
#
_cell.length_a   1.000
_cell.length_b   1.000
_cell.length_c   1.000
_cell.angle_alpha   90.00
_cell.angle_beta   90.00
_cell.angle_gamma   90.00
#
_symmetry.space_group_name_H-M   'P 1'
#
loop_
_entity.id
_entity.type
_entity.pdbx_description
1 polymer ?
#
loop_
_entity_poly.entity_id
_entity_poly.type
_entity_poly.pdbx_seq_one_letter_code
_entity_poly.pdbx_strand_id
1 'polypeptide(L)'
;MLTTEQIQALIEQEIRALLLDADTGAEQLTIDDELFKFGLNSLMLAQLLIQLEAELGVDPFAEQVSITDVRSIRDLVDAYEQALRTTAGV
;
A
#
# COMPACT_ATOMS: atom_id res chain seq x y z
N MET A 1 -7.80 0.54 -17.37
CA MET A 1 -6.47 1.00 -16.95
C MET A 1 -6.66 1.61 -15.59
N LEU A 2 -6.21 0.95 -14.51
CA LEU A 2 -6.16 1.63 -13.21
C LEU A 2 -5.15 2.77 -13.31
N THR A 3 -5.51 3.98 -12.88
CA THR A 3 -4.58 5.11 -12.82
C THR A 3 -3.86 5.13 -11.48
N THR A 4 -2.70 5.78 -11.41
CA THR A 4 -1.92 5.95 -10.18
C THR A 4 -2.76 6.53 -9.04
N GLU A 5 -3.66 7.47 -9.35
CA GLU A 5 -4.62 8.04 -8.40
C GLU A 5 -5.57 6.99 -7.81
N GLN A 6 -5.99 5.99 -8.59
CA GLN A 6 -6.87 4.93 -8.10
C GLN A 6 -6.14 3.96 -7.17
N ILE A 7 -4.89 3.61 -7.50
CA ILE A 7 -4.05 2.76 -6.65
C ILE A 7 -3.78 3.48 -5.32
N GLN A 8 -3.40 4.76 -5.40
CA GLN A 8 -3.19 5.59 -4.22
C GLN A 8 -4.45 5.68 -3.35
N ALA A 9 -5.60 5.99 -3.94
CA ALA A 9 -6.86 6.10 -3.20
C ALA A 9 -7.24 4.77 -2.52
N LEU A 10 -7.03 3.64 -3.19
CA LEU A 10 -7.27 2.31 -2.63
C LEU A 10 -6.33 2.03 -1.44
N ILE A 11 -5.03 2.26 -1.62
CA ILE A 11 -4.02 2.07 -0.56
C ILE A 11 -4.35 2.94 0.66
N GLU A 12 -4.65 4.23 0.45
CA GLU A 12 -5.03 5.13 1.54
C GLU A 12 -6.32 4.67 2.24
N GLN A 13 -7.29 4.16 1.51
CA GLN A 13 -8.54 3.67 2.08
C GLN A 13 -8.31 2.44 2.96
N GLU A 14 -7.53 1.46 2.48
CA GLU A 14 -7.24 0.24 3.24
C GLU A 14 -6.38 0.55 4.47
N ILE A 15 -5.39 1.44 4.35
CA ILE A 15 -4.60 1.92 5.49
C ILE A 15 -5.49 2.63 6.51
N ARG A 16 -6.40 3.52 6.06
CA ARG A 16 -7.37 4.16 6.96
C ARG A 16 -8.27 3.13 7.62
N ALA A 17 -8.75 2.11 6.91
CA ALA A 17 -9.57 1.05 7.51
C ALA A 17 -8.82 0.34 8.64
N LEU A 18 -7.56 -0.05 8.41
CA LEU A 18 -6.69 -0.68 9.42
C LEU A 18 -6.38 0.26 10.59
N LEU A 19 -6.26 1.56 10.33
CA LEU A 19 -5.99 2.60 11.33
C LEU A 19 -7.24 3.20 11.97
N LEU A 20 -8.46 2.91 11.52
CA LEU A 20 -9.69 3.26 12.25
C LEU A 20 -9.93 2.26 13.37
N ASP A 21 -9.49 1.02 13.19
CA ASP A 21 -9.55 -0.04 14.22
C ASP A 21 -8.55 0.20 15.35
N ALA A 22 -7.44 0.89 15.07
CA ALA A 22 -6.49 1.38 16.06
C ALA A 22 -6.82 2.85 16.35
N ASP A 23 -7.09 3.28 17.57
CA ASP A 23 -7.50 4.66 17.93
C ASP A 23 -6.41 5.73 17.62
N THR A 24 -6.12 5.93 16.33
CA THR A 24 -4.94 6.62 15.79
C THR A 24 -5.46 7.61 14.75
N GLY A 25 -5.06 8.88 14.84
CA GLY A 25 -5.60 9.99 14.04
C GLY A 25 -5.36 9.91 12.52
N ALA A 26 -5.97 8.93 11.86
CA ALA A 26 -5.88 8.62 10.43
C ALA A 26 -6.57 9.67 9.53
N GLU A 27 -7.16 10.72 10.11
CA GLU A 27 -7.83 11.78 9.35
C GLU A 27 -6.86 12.59 8.46
N GLN A 28 -5.56 12.57 8.73
CA GLN A 28 -4.53 13.34 8.01
C GLN A 28 -3.40 12.48 7.41
N LEU A 29 -3.67 11.25 6.98
CA LEU A 29 -2.69 10.48 6.21
C LEU A 29 -2.30 11.21 4.92
N THR A 30 -1.00 11.41 4.72
CA THR A 30 -0.41 11.92 3.49
C THR A 30 0.51 10.89 2.87
N ILE A 31 0.75 10.94 1.56
CA ILE A 31 1.56 9.92 0.87
C ILE A 31 3.03 9.90 1.32
N ASP A 32 3.50 11.05 1.83
CA ASP A 32 4.86 11.24 2.33
C ASP A 32 5.01 10.78 3.79
N ASP A 33 3.91 10.45 4.48
CA ASP A 33 3.99 9.95 5.83
C ASP A 33 4.52 8.51 5.86
N GLU A 34 5.34 8.25 6.87
CA GLU A 34 5.87 6.93 7.15
C GLU A 34 4.77 6.02 7.70
N LEU A 35 4.65 4.81 7.15
CA LEU A 35 3.68 3.82 7.60
C LEU A 35 3.87 3.51 9.09
N PHE A 36 5.13 3.33 9.51
CA PHE A 36 5.51 3.05 10.89
C PHE A 36 5.17 4.19 11.87
N LYS A 37 5.09 5.44 11.41
CA LYS A 37 4.73 6.60 12.24
C LYS A 37 3.29 6.53 12.73
N PHE A 38 2.40 5.88 11.98
CA PHE A 38 1.01 5.65 12.38
C PHE A 38 0.81 4.39 13.21
N GLY A 39 1.90 3.70 13.59
CA GLY A 39 1.81 2.46 14.37
C GLY A 39 1.45 1.23 13.52
N LEU A 40 1.52 1.32 12.18
CA LEU A 40 1.42 0.14 11.33
C LEU A 40 2.58 -0.80 11.66
N ASN A 41 2.23 -1.96 12.20
CA ASN A 41 3.18 -3.04 12.46
C ASN A 41 3.28 -3.97 11.23
N SER A 42 4.27 -4.87 11.23
CA SER A 42 4.48 -5.80 10.12
C SER A 42 3.27 -6.70 9.82
N LEU A 43 2.41 -6.96 10.81
CA LEU A 43 1.21 -7.79 10.63
C LEU A 43 0.11 -7.00 9.92
N MET A 44 -0.12 -5.75 10.30
CA MET A 44 -1.05 -4.85 9.60
C MET A 44 -0.57 -4.59 8.17
N LEU A 45 0.75 -4.43 7.98
CA LEU A 45 1.34 -4.31 6.65
C LEU A 45 1.08 -5.57 5.83
N ALA A 46 1.37 -6.76 6.36
CA ALA A 46 1.09 -8.01 5.65
C ALA A 46 -0.40 -8.18 5.30
N GLN A 47 -1.31 -7.76 6.20
CA GLN A 47 -2.74 -7.82 5.96
C GLN A 47 -3.19 -6.84 4.85
N LEU A 48 -2.64 -5.62 4.87
CA LEU A 48 -2.83 -4.63 3.81
C LEU A 48 -2.41 -5.18 2.45
N LEU A 49 -1.24 -5.83 2.38
CA LEU A 49 -0.75 -6.42 1.13
C LEU A 49 -1.68 -7.49 0.58
N ILE A 50 -2.18 -8.38 1.44
CA ILE A 50 -3.11 -9.44 1.05
C ILE A 50 -4.42 -8.84 0.50
N GLN A 51 -4.94 -7.78 1.14
CA GLN A 51 -6.15 -7.09 0.67
C GLN A 51 -5.91 -6.42 -0.70
N LEU A 52 -4.80 -5.70 -0.83
CA LEU A 52 -4.43 -5.04 -2.08
C LEU A 52 -4.15 -6.04 -3.20
N GLU A 53 -3.52 -7.17 -2.93
CA GLU A 53 -3.34 -8.25 -3.91
C GLU A 53 -4.69 -8.83 -4.36
N ALA A 54 -5.64 -9.01 -3.45
CA ALA A 54 -6.97 -9.50 -3.79
C ALA A 54 -7.77 -8.51 -4.66
N GLU A 55 -7.61 -7.20 -4.43
CA GLU A 55 -8.28 -6.13 -5.18
C GLU A 55 -7.60 -5.83 -6.53
N LEU A 56 -6.27 -5.75 -6.55
CA LEU A 56 -5.48 -5.37 -7.72
C LEU A 56 -5.07 -6.58 -8.57
N GLY A 57 -5.06 -7.78 -7.99
CA GLY A 57 -4.66 -9.03 -8.65
C GLY A 57 -3.14 -9.17 -8.85
N VAL A 58 -2.34 -8.41 -8.11
CA VAL A 58 -0.87 -8.36 -8.27
C VAL A 58 -0.19 -8.17 -6.93
N ASP A 59 0.89 -8.92 -6.70
CA ASP A 59 1.79 -8.75 -5.56
C ASP A 59 3.12 -8.13 -6.03
N PRO A 60 3.40 -6.85 -5.70
CA PRO A 60 4.67 -6.21 -6.04
C PRO A 60 5.86 -6.74 -5.23
N PHE A 61 5.62 -7.45 -4.13
CA PHE A 61 6.67 -7.97 -3.24
C PHE A 61 7.12 -9.39 -3.58
N ALA A 62 6.37 -10.11 -4.42
CA ALA A 62 6.70 -11.48 -4.81
C ALA A 62 8.00 -11.60 -5.63
N GLU A 63 8.33 -10.60 -6.46
CA GLU A 63 9.42 -10.73 -7.44
C GLU A 63 10.49 -9.63 -7.41
N GLN A 64 10.17 -8.38 -7.04
CA GLN A 64 11.07 -7.24 -7.32
C GLN A 64 11.31 -6.28 -6.16
N VAL A 65 10.35 -6.11 -5.24
CA VAL A 65 10.46 -5.13 -4.13
C VAL A 65 10.51 -5.88 -2.81
N SER A 66 11.50 -5.57 -1.96
CA SER A 66 11.48 -6.09 -0.59
C SER A 66 10.52 -5.27 0.25
N ILE A 67 9.67 -5.95 1.03
CA ILE A 67 8.74 -5.29 1.97
C ILE A 67 9.46 -4.39 2.98
N THR A 68 10.74 -4.64 3.23
CA THR A 68 11.61 -3.83 4.12
C THR A 68 12.01 -2.49 3.51
N ASP A 69 11.91 -2.32 2.20
CA ASP A 69 12.22 -1.06 1.51
C ASP A 69 11.04 -0.08 1.53
N VAL A 70 9.84 -0.56 1.85
CA VAL A 70 8.65 0.27 1.98
C VAL A 70 8.62 0.93 3.34
N ARG A 71 8.78 2.25 3.37
CA ARG A 71 8.73 3.04 4.61
C ARG A 71 7.58 4.03 4.62
N SER A 72 7.12 4.45 3.45
CA SER A 72 6.06 5.43 3.25
C SER A 72 4.94 4.88 2.37
N ILE A 73 3.79 5.57 2.36
CA ILE A 73 2.69 5.27 1.44
C ILE A 73 3.15 5.41 -0.01
N ARG A 74 3.96 6.43 -0.32
CA ARG A 74 4.53 6.63 -1.66
C ARG A 74 5.29 5.38 -2.14
N ASP A 75 6.15 4.81 -1.29
CA ASP A 75 6.91 3.61 -1.67
C ASP A 75 5.97 2.44 -2.02
N LEU A 76 4.85 2.31 -1.31
CA LEU A 76 3.85 1.29 -1.58
C LEU A 76 3.15 1.53 -2.92
N VAL A 77 2.70 2.77 -3.18
CA VAL A 77 2.04 3.15 -4.44
C VAL A 77 2.97 2.90 -5.62
N ASP A 78 4.23 3.32 -5.51
CA ASP A 78 5.24 3.16 -6.56
C ASP A 78 5.50 1.68 -6.86
N ALA A 79 5.55 0.83 -5.84
CA ALA A 79 5.73 -0.61 -5.99
C ALA A 79 4.55 -1.26 -6.75
N TYR A 80 3.31 -0.96 -6.36
CA TYR A 80 2.12 -1.48 -7.05
C TYR A 80 2.00 -0.94 -8.48
N GLU A 81 2.35 0.33 -8.70
CA GLU A 81 2.35 0.92 -10.04
C GLU A 81 3.37 0.24 -10.96
N GLN A 82 4.56 -0.06 -10.46
CA GLN A 82 5.58 -0.80 -11.23
C GLN A 82 5.13 -2.23 -11.54
N ALA A 83 4.53 -2.92 -10.58
CA ALA A 83 4.05 -4.29 -10.78
C ALA A 83 2.89 -4.36 -11.77
N LEU A 84 1.95 -3.40 -11.71
CA LEU A 84 0.87 -3.26 -12.71
C LEU A 84 1.41 -2.92 -14.11
N ARG A 85 2.44 -2.06 -14.20
CA ARG A 85 3.10 -1.76 -15.48
C ARG A 85 3.82 -2.98 -16.06
N THR A 86 4.42 -3.81 -15.21
CA THR A 86 5.11 -5.03 -15.62
C THR A 86 4.12 -6.08 -16.12
N THR A 87 3.01 -6.28 -15.42
CA THR A 87 1.96 -7.24 -15.81
C THR A 87 1.15 -6.80 -17.02
N ALA A 88 0.91 -5.50 -17.22
CA ALA A 88 0.23 -4.96 -18.39
C ALA A 88 1.10 -4.94 -19.68
N GLY A 89 2.41 -5.17 -19.55
CA GLY A 89 3.37 -5.14 -20.65
C GLY A 89 3.67 -6.48 -21.32
N VAL A 90 2.88 -7.53 -21.07
CA VAL A 90 3.08 -8.89 -21.61
C VAL A 90 2.02 -9.26 -22.64
#